data_AF-A0A924YXX5-F1
#
_entry.id   AF-A0A924YXX5-F1
#
_cell.length_a   1.000
_cell.length_b   1.000
_cell.length_c   1.000
_cell.angle_alpha   90.00
_cell.angle_beta   90.00
_cell.angle_gamma   90.00
#
_symmetry.space_group_name_H-M   'P 1'
#
loop_
_entity.id
_entity.type
_entity.pdbx_description
1 polymer ?
#
loop_
_entity_poly.entity_id
_entity_poly.type
_entity_poly.pdbx_seq_one_letter_code
_entity_poly.pdbx_strand_id
1 'polypeptide(L)'
;KLALGAVGQGNAAQANNFLTLFGRIGPWIEFIDTRRTRLDALPSDKKLTEADLKDRKDRAAFRKLALDTFKACKGSFETKLDANNGRVTGSTRFDECILHFIGAATAKFSNETLK
;
A
#
# COMPACT_ATOMS: atom_id res chain seq x y z
N LYS A 1 12.87 12.98 -4.36
CA LYS A 1 11.99 14.16 -4.20
C LYS A 1 10.58 13.73 -4.61
N LEU A 2 9.64 13.64 -3.68
CA LEU A 2 8.22 13.51 -4.01
C LEU A 2 7.79 14.85 -4.60
N ALA A 3 7.37 14.86 -5.87
CA ALA A 3 6.83 16.06 -6.49
C ALA A 3 5.38 16.20 -6.02
N LEU A 4 5.15 17.11 -5.08
CA LEU A 4 3.81 17.59 -4.75
C LEU A 4 3.44 18.57 -5.87
N GLY A 5 2.55 18.16 -6.78
CA GLY A 5 2.05 19.02 -7.86
C GLY A 5 1.35 20.26 -7.29
N ALA A 6 1.54 21.39 -7.96
CA ALA A 6 1.06 22.70 -7.56
C ALA A 6 -0.44 22.71 -7.23
N VAL A 7 -0.80 23.33 -6.11
CA VAL A 7 -2.18 23.66 -5.73
C VAL A 7 -2.66 24.75 -6.71
N GLY A 8 -3.38 24.33 -7.76
CA GLY A 8 -4.00 25.25 -8.69
C GLY A 8 -5.07 26.08 -8.00
N GLN A 9 -4.88 27.40 -7.97
CA GLN A 9 -5.94 28.35 -7.63
C GLN A 9 -7.01 28.31 -8.73
N GLY A 10 -8.18 27.76 -8.40
CA GLY A 10 -9.33 27.72 -9.31
C GLY A 10 -10.61 27.36 -8.58
N ASN A 11 -11.47 28.37 -8.37
CA ASN A 11 -12.88 28.36 -7.97
C ASN A 11 -13.34 27.39 -6.85
N ALA A 12 -13.65 27.99 -5.69
CA ALA A 12 -14.07 27.38 -4.43
C ALA A 12 -15.50 26.79 -4.41
N ALA A 13 -16.03 26.32 -5.54
CA ALA A 13 -17.26 25.54 -5.60
C ALA A 13 -16.97 24.21 -6.31
N GLN A 14 -16.99 23.10 -5.56
CA GLN A 14 -16.94 21.70 -6.04
C GLN A 14 -15.57 21.09 -6.45
N ALA A 15 -14.45 21.49 -5.87
CA ALA A 15 -13.29 20.58 -5.85
C ALA A 15 -13.45 19.58 -4.68
N ASN A 16 -14.29 18.55 -4.87
CA ASN A 16 -14.45 17.47 -3.88
C ASN A 16 -13.12 16.75 -3.63
N ASN A 17 -12.20 16.76 -4.61
CA ASN A 17 -10.83 16.30 -4.43
C ASN A 17 -9.97 17.37 -3.75
N PHE A 18 -9.40 17.05 -2.59
CA PHE A 18 -8.48 17.96 -1.89
C PHE A 18 -7.02 17.47 -1.92
N LEU A 19 -6.79 16.23 -2.34
CA LEU A 19 -5.44 15.69 -2.51
C LEU A 19 -5.39 14.73 -3.70
N THR A 20 -4.42 14.95 -4.57
CA THR A 20 -3.97 13.95 -5.55
C THR A 20 -2.46 13.78 -5.43
N LEU A 21 -2.01 12.54 -5.26
CA LEU A 21 -0.60 12.16 -5.17
C LEU A 21 -0.25 11.21 -6.30
N PHE A 22 0.91 11.46 -6.93
CA PHE A 22 1.50 10.57 -7.92
C PHE A 22 2.89 10.15 -7.47
N GLY A 23 3.27 8.91 -7.76
CA GLY A 23 4.61 8.45 -7.43
C GLY A 23 4.97 7.11 -8.05
N ARG A 24 6.24 6.74 -7.94
CA ARG A 24 6.73 5.41 -8.29
C ARG A 24 6.41 4.43 -7.17
N ILE A 25 5.93 3.25 -7.53
CA ILE A 25 5.44 2.27 -6.56
C ILE A 25 6.57 1.66 -5.70
N GLY A 26 7.73 1.39 -6.29
CA GLY A 26 8.89 0.80 -5.60
C GLY A 26 9.35 1.65 -4.40
N PRO A 27 9.74 2.92 -4.60
CA PRO A 27 10.13 3.79 -3.49
C PRO A 27 9.00 4.01 -2.46
N TRP A 28 7.74 4.04 -2.88
CA TRP A 28 6.59 4.18 -1.99
C TRP A 28 6.40 2.96 -1.08
N ILE A 29 6.52 1.75 -1.62
CA ILE A 29 6.33 0.52 -0.84
C ILE A 29 7.48 0.34 0.16
N GLU A 30 8.71 0.71 -0.21
CA GLU A 30 9.87 0.70 0.68
C GLU A 30 9.71 1.67 1.86
N PHE A 31 9.20 2.87 1.58
CA PHE A 31 8.90 3.84 2.62
C PHE A 31 7.86 3.32 3.62
N ILE A 32 6.80 2.68 3.13
CA ILE A 32 5.76 2.10 3.99
C ILE A 32 6.30 0.94 4.81
N ASP A 33 7.10 0.06 4.21
CA ASP A 33 7.70 -1.05 4.92
C ASP A 33 8.65 -0.56 6.02
N THR A 34 9.50 0.42 5.73
CA THR A 34 10.38 1.05 6.72
C THR A 34 9.58 1.61 7.90
N ARG A 35 8.49 2.34 7.61
CA ARG A 35 7.61 2.88 8.67
C ARG A 35 6.98 1.78 9.50
N ARG A 36 6.57 0.68 8.86
CA ARG A 36 5.89 -0.42 9.54
C ARG A 36 6.82 -1.26 10.38
N THR A 37 8.01 -1.57 9.87
CA THR A 37 9.08 -2.25 10.62
C THR A 37 9.48 -1.45 11.86
N ARG A 38 9.55 -0.11 11.75
CA ARG A 38 9.77 0.76 12.91
C ARG A 38 8.65 0.66 13.96
N LEU A 39 7.39 0.60 13.53
CA LEU A 39 6.26 0.42 14.45
C LEU A 39 6.25 -0.98 15.07
N ASP A 40 6.58 -2.01 14.29
CA ASP A 40 6.65 -3.40 14.74
C ASP A 40 7.78 -3.63 15.76
N ALA A 41 8.83 -2.79 15.74
CA ALA A 41 9.95 -2.82 16.68
C ALA A 41 9.67 -2.09 18.02
N LEU A 42 8.57 -1.34 18.12
CA LEU A 42 8.20 -0.73 19.39
C LEU A 42 7.84 -1.83 20.41
N PRO A 43 8.31 -1.70 21.67
CA PRO A 43 7.96 -2.66 22.71
C PRO A 43 6.44 -2.72 22.85
N SER A 44 5.92 -3.94 22.91
CA SER A 44 4.50 -4.22 23.09
C SER A 44 4.34 -5.09 24.33
N ASP A 45 3.64 -4.57 25.33
CA ASP A 45 3.34 -5.30 26.57
C ASP A 45 2.30 -6.43 26.37
N LYS A 46 1.72 -6.51 25.18
CA LYS A 46 0.75 -7.55 24.81
C LYS A 46 1.45 -8.90 24.61
N LYS A 47 1.15 -9.87 25.48
CA LYS A 47 1.43 -11.29 25.22
C LYS A 47 0.60 -11.77 24.03
N LEU A 48 1.26 -12.28 23.01
CA LEU A 48 0.62 -12.78 21.79
C LEU A 48 0.18 -14.21 21.99
N THR A 49 -1.04 -14.53 21.54
CA THR A 49 -1.52 -15.92 21.45
C THR A 49 -0.85 -16.65 20.27
N GLU A 50 -0.97 -17.98 20.21
CA GLU A 50 -0.48 -18.74 19.03
C GLU A 50 -1.17 -18.31 17.74
N ALA A 51 -2.47 -17.98 17.79
CA ALA A 51 -3.21 -17.46 16.66
C ALA A 51 -2.67 -16.10 16.19
N ASP A 52 -2.36 -15.19 17.13
CA ASP A 52 -1.71 -13.91 16.81
C ASP A 52 -0.33 -14.11 16.17
N LEU A 53 0.46 -15.07 16.68
CA LEU A 53 1.78 -15.39 16.13
C LEU A 53 1.68 -15.94 14.70
N LYS A 54 0.71 -16.82 14.44
CA LYS A 54 0.44 -17.35 13.09
C LYS A 54 0.01 -16.22 12.15
N ASP A 55 -0.97 -15.42 12.54
CA ASP A 55 -1.42 -14.28 11.74
C ASP A 55 -0.29 -13.27 11.47
N ARG A 56 0.60 -13.03 12.43
CA ARG A 56 1.77 -12.17 12.24
C ARG A 56 2.74 -12.75 11.22
N LYS A 57 2.98 -14.06 11.23
CA LYS A 57 3.80 -14.75 10.22
C LYS A 57 3.15 -14.70 8.84
N ASP A 58 1.85 -14.97 8.74
CA ASP A 58 1.11 -14.96 7.48
C ASP A 58 1.12 -13.56 6.85
N ARG A 59 0.88 -12.52 7.66
CA ARG A 59 0.99 -11.12 7.24
C ARG A 59 2.40 -10.72 6.83
N ALA A 60 3.44 -11.21 7.53
CA ALA A 60 4.83 -10.95 7.17
C ALA A 60 5.20 -11.59 5.82
N ALA A 61 4.77 -12.84 5.59
CA ALA A 61 5.00 -13.54 4.33
C ALA A 61 4.28 -12.86 3.16
N PHE A 62 3.03 -12.42 3.36
CA PHE A 62 2.27 -11.69 2.35
C PHE A 62 2.88 -10.31 2.05
N ARG A 63 3.37 -9.61 3.09
CA ARG A 63 4.09 -8.33 2.94
C ARG A 63 5.38 -8.51 2.14
N LYS A 64 6.16 -9.55 2.42
CA LYS A 64 7.38 -9.86 1.68
C LYS A 64 7.09 -10.08 0.19
N LEU A 65 6.07 -10.87 -0.12
CA LEU A 65 5.63 -11.09 -1.51
C LEU A 65 5.27 -9.77 -2.21
N ALA A 66 4.53 -8.89 -1.52
CA ALA A 66 4.19 -7.58 -2.05
C ALA A 66 5.45 -6.74 -2.32
N LEU A 67 6.40 -6.69 -1.37
CA LEU A 67 7.64 -5.94 -1.53
C LEU A 67 8.46 -6.44 -2.72
N ASP A 68 8.67 -7.75 -2.83
CA ASP A 68 9.46 -8.34 -3.91
C ASP A 68 8.82 -8.03 -5.28
N THR A 69 7.48 -8.12 -5.37
CA THR A 69 6.76 -7.86 -6.62
C THR A 69 6.73 -6.38 -6.99
N PHE A 70 6.44 -5.51 -6.03
CA PHE A 70 6.31 -4.06 -6.27
C PHE A 70 7.67 -3.37 -6.44
N LYS A 71 8.75 -3.89 -5.84
CA LYS A 71 10.11 -3.38 -6.09
C LYS A 71 10.61 -3.71 -7.49
N ALA A 72 10.31 -4.91 -7.99
CA ALA A 72 10.65 -5.31 -9.35
C ALA A 72 9.85 -4.51 -10.39
N CYS A 73 8.64 -4.08 -10.03
CA CYS A 73 7.78 -3.32 -10.92
C CYS A 73 8.11 -1.82 -10.96
N LYS A 74 8.32 -1.28 -12.17
CA LYS A 74 8.65 0.14 -12.39
C LYS A 74 7.43 1.05 -12.54
N GLY A 75 6.23 0.54 -12.32
CA GLY A 75 4.99 1.28 -12.49
C GLY A 75 4.79 2.41 -11.47
N SER A 76 3.71 3.15 -11.67
CA SER A 76 3.32 4.27 -10.84
C SER A 76 2.04 3.98 -10.07
N PHE A 77 1.73 4.88 -9.14
CA PHE A 77 0.45 4.94 -8.47
C PHE A 77 -0.09 6.37 -8.54
N GLU A 78 -1.42 6.46 -8.50
CA GLU A 78 -2.19 7.69 -8.34
C GLU A 78 -3.11 7.50 -7.12
N THR A 79 -2.96 8.32 -6.10
CA THR A 79 -3.87 8.33 -4.94
C THR A 79 -4.69 9.62 -4.95
N LYS A 80 -6.01 9.51 -4.88
CA LYS A 80 -6.94 10.63 -4.75
C LYS A 80 -7.67 10.55 -3.42
N LEU A 81 -7.74 11.67 -2.71
CA LEU A 81 -8.61 11.85 -1.56
C LEU A 81 -9.64 12.92 -1.85
N ASP A 82 -10.90 12.53 -1.67
CA ASP A 82 -12.06 13.38 -1.84
C ASP A 82 -12.77 13.57 -0.51
N ALA A 83 -13.31 14.76 -0.26
CA ALA A 83 -14.19 15.06 0.86
C ALA A 83 -15.61 15.25 0.32
N ASN A 84 -16.49 14.29 0.62
CA ASN A 84 -17.90 14.32 0.22
C ASN A 84 -18.76 14.19 1.46
N ASN A 85 -19.67 15.15 1.69
CA ASN A 85 -20.66 15.13 2.78
C ASN A 85 -20.05 14.83 4.17
N GLY A 86 -18.92 15.46 4.51
CA GLY A 86 -18.24 15.27 5.79
C GLY A 86 -17.45 13.95 5.91
N ARG A 87 -17.39 13.13 4.85
CA ARG A 87 -16.59 11.91 4.80
C ARG A 87 -15.42 12.06 3.83
N VAL A 88 -14.25 11.60 4.27
CA VAL A 88 -13.08 11.47 3.40
C VAL A 88 -13.13 10.09 2.72
N THR A 89 -13.11 10.07 1.39
CA THR A 89 -13.01 8.87 0.56
C THR A 89 -11.69 8.88 -0.20
N GLY A 90 -11.00 7.75 -0.23
CA GLY A 90 -9.74 7.62 -0.94
C GLY A 90 -9.81 6.56 -2.03
N SER A 91 -9.20 6.82 -3.19
CA SER A 91 -8.92 5.81 -4.20
C SER A 91 -7.42 5.78 -4.50
N THR A 92 -6.87 4.60 -4.69
CA THR A 92 -5.50 4.44 -5.20
C THR A 92 -5.54 3.55 -6.42
N ARG A 93 -5.04 4.07 -7.53
CA ARG A 93 -4.84 3.34 -8.77
C ARG A 93 -3.38 2.96 -8.85
N PHE A 94 -3.15 1.70 -9.16
CA PHE A 94 -1.83 1.19 -9.48
C PHE A 94 -1.83 0.82 -10.95
N ASP A 95 -0.71 1.03 -11.63
CA ASP A 95 -0.50 0.48 -12.97
C ASP A 95 -0.42 -1.06 -12.90
N GLU A 96 0.10 -1.69 -13.96
CA GLU A 96 0.22 -3.15 -14.13
C GLU A 96 0.88 -3.90 -12.95
N CYS A 97 1.61 -3.19 -12.07
CA CYS A 97 2.20 -3.76 -10.87
C CYS A 97 1.22 -4.48 -9.96
N ILE A 98 -0.03 -4.02 -9.88
CA ILE A 98 -1.05 -4.72 -9.08
C ILE A 98 -1.39 -6.09 -9.69
N LEU A 99 -1.38 -6.20 -11.03
CA LEU A 99 -1.62 -7.46 -11.72
C LEU A 99 -0.47 -8.44 -11.49
N HIS A 100 0.78 -7.96 -11.50
CA HIS A 100 1.95 -8.78 -11.17
C HIS A 100 1.84 -9.34 -9.75
N PHE A 101 1.43 -8.51 -8.79
CA PHE A 101 1.23 -8.93 -7.41
C PHE A 101 0.13 -9.98 -7.28
N ILE A 102 -1.03 -9.78 -7.93
CA ILE A 102 -2.13 -10.74 -7.94
C ILE A 102 -1.65 -12.08 -8.53
N GLY A 103 -0.96 -12.05 -9.67
CA GLY A 103 -0.40 -13.26 -10.29
C GLY A 103 0.56 -14.00 -9.38
N ALA A 104 1.46 -13.29 -8.70
CA ALA A 104 2.40 -13.88 -7.74
C ALA A 104 1.67 -14.48 -6.53
N ALA A 105 0.61 -13.83 -6.02
CA ALA A 105 -0.21 -14.33 -4.93
C ALA A 105 -0.97 -15.60 -5.32
N THR A 106 -1.56 -15.64 -6.52
CA THR A 106 -2.23 -16.83 -7.06
C THR A 106 -1.24 -17.98 -7.25
N ALA A 107 -0.06 -17.71 -7.79
CA ALA A 107 0.99 -18.71 -7.96
C ALA A 107 1.44 -19.30 -6.62
N LYS A 108 1.59 -18.45 -5.58
CA LYS A 108 1.90 -18.90 -4.23
C LYS A 108 0.80 -19.82 -3.68
N PHE A 109 -0.46 -19.38 -3.73
CA PHE A 109 -1.60 -20.17 -3.26
C PHE A 109 -1.69 -21.53 -3.95
N SER A 110 -1.55 -21.55 -5.28
CA SER A 110 -1.55 -22.77 -6.08
C SER A 110 -0.45 -23.74 -5.64
N ASN A 111 0.78 -23.25 -5.45
CA ASN A 111 1.90 -24.08 -4.98
C ASN A 111 1.72 -24.63 -3.55
N GLU A 112 1.02 -23.90 -2.68
CA GLU A 112 0.80 -24.30 -1.29
C GLU A 112 -0.40 -25.25 -1.11
N THR A 113 -1.34 -25.27 -2.07
CA THR A 113 -2.63 -25.98 -1.91
C THR A 113 -2.83 -27.12 -2.91
N LEU A 114 -2.26 -27.03 -4.11
CA LEU A 114 -2.52 -27.96 -5.22
C LEU A 114 -1.33 -28.90 -5.52
N LYS A 115 -0.28 -28.84 -4.70
CA LYS A 115 0.83 -29.78 -4.69
C LYS A 115 0.70 -30.72 -3.51
#